data_AF-A0A2J8K2G5-F1
#
_entry.id   AF-A0A2J8K2G5-F1
#
_cell.length_a   1.000
_cell.length_b   1.000
_cell.length_c   1.000
_cell.angle_alpha   90.00
_cell.angle_beta   90.00
_cell.angle_gamma   90.00
#
_symmetry.space_group_name_H-M   'P 1'
#
loop_
_entity.id
_entity.type
_entity.pdbx_description
1 polymer ?
#
loop_
_entity_poly.entity_id
_entity_poly.type
_entity_poly.pdbx_seq_one_letter_code
_entity_poly.pdbx_strand_id
1 'polypeptide(L)'
;MEAYVLRPALPGTMMQCYLTRDKHGVDKALFPLYYLYLETSDSLQRFLLAGRKRRRSKTSNYLISLDPTHLSRDGDYFVGKVRSNVFSTKFTIFDNGVNPDREHLIRNTARIRRELGAVCYEQESLLSRYQRGDKQGLLLLHNKTPSWDKENGVYTLNFHGRVTRASVKNFQIVDPKHRELLETSLAGPGGVGVRV
;
A
#
# COMPACT_ATOMS: atom_id res chain seq x y z
N MET A 1 -14.51 11.75 1.74
CA MET A 1 -13.70 10.55 2.06
C MET A 1 -12.40 10.50 1.26
N GLU A 2 -12.41 10.80 -0.05
CA GLU A 2 -11.20 10.79 -0.89
C GLU A 2 -10.03 11.65 -0.34
N ALA A 3 -10.33 12.89 0.05
CA ALA A 3 -9.32 13.78 0.64
C ALA A 3 -8.67 13.21 1.92
N TYR A 4 -9.39 12.36 2.67
CA TYR A 4 -8.85 11.72 3.87
C TYR A 4 -7.85 10.62 3.53
N VAL A 5 -8.17 9.73 2.57
CA VAL A 5 -7.31 8.59 2.20
C VAL A 5 -6.06 9.00 1.41
N LEU A 6 -6.07 10.17 0.80
CA LEU A 6 -4.91 10.75 0.09
C LEU A 6 -4.05 11.66 0.97
N ARG A 7 -4.51 11.98 2.19
CA ARG A 7 -3.77 12.84 3.10
C ARG A 7 -2.66 12.03 3.79
N PRO A 8 -1.41 12.53 3.82
CA PRO A 8 -0.36 11.94 4.64
C PRO A 8 -0.78 11.91 6.11
N ALA A 9 -0.35 10.87 6.84
CA ALA A 9 -0.49 10.85 8.29
C ALA A 9 0.24 12.07 8.89
N LEU A 10 -0.35 12.66 9.93
CA LEU A 10 0.29 13.76 10.65
C LEU A 10 1.54 13.25 11.36
N PRO A 11 2.66 14.01 11.37
CA PRO A 11 3.84 13.64 12.14
C PRO A 11 3.49 13.32 13.60
N GLY A 12 4.01 12.21 14.12
CA GLY A 12 3.73 11.74 15.49
C GLY A 12 2.38 11.03 15.69
N THR A 13 1.57 10.86 14.63
CA THR A 13 0.27 10.15 14.72
C THR A 13 0.34 8.77 14.05
N MET A 14 -0.20 7.73 14.71
CA MET A 14 -0.46 6.43 14.07
C MET A 14 -1.82 6.41 13.43
N MET A 15 -1.88 5.84 12.23
CA MET A 15 -3.12 5.30 11.70
C MET A 15 -3.09 3.78 11.83
N GLN A 16 -3.90 3.25 12.74
CA GLN A 16 -4.09 1.81 12.88
C GLN A 16 -5.19 1.36 11.95
N CYS A 17 -4.87 0.38 11.10
CA CYS A 17 -5.81 -0.20 10.17
C CYS A 17 -5.73 -1.72 10.24
N TYR A 18 -6.80 -2.38 9.79
CA TYR A 18 -6.79 -3.80 9.50
C TYR A 18 -7.33 -4.06 8.09
N LEU A 19 -6.82 -5.12 7.49
CA LEU A 19 -7.14 -5.50 6.12
C LEU A 19 -7.83 -6.86 6.13
N THR A 20 -8.99 -6.95 5.49
CA THR A 20 -9.69 -8.23 5.30
C THR A 20 -9.67 -8.63 3.83
N ARG A 21 -9.66 -9.94 3.60
CA ARG A 21 -9.67 -10.53 2.26
C ARG A 21 -10.89 -11.42 2.11
N ASP A 22 -11.83 -10.98 1.28
CA ASP A 22 -12.98 -11.76 0.87
C ASP A 22 -12.68 -12.60 -0.37
N LYS A 23 -12.82 -13.92 -0.20
CA LYS A 23 -12.62 -14.95 -1.22
C LYS A 23 -13.89 -15.76 -1.49
N HIS A 24 -15.05 -15.35 -0.98
CA HIS A 24 -16.27 -16.13 -1.08
C HIS A 24 -16.85 -16.08 -2.50
N GLY A 25 -17.11 -17.26 -3.07
CA GLY A 25 -17.58 -17.42 -4.45
C GLY A 25 -16.44 -17.67 -5.44
N VAL A 26 -16.75 -18.44 -6.49
CA VAL A 26 -15.80 -18.94 -7.51
C VAL A 26 -14.97 -17.78 -8.11
N ASP A 27 -15.64 -16.67 -8.38
CA ASP A 27 -15.03 -15.47 -8.97
C ASP A 27 -14.08 -14.71 -8.03
N LYS A 28 -14.32 -14.75 -6.72
CA LYS A 28 -13.50 -14.09 -5.69
C LYS A 28 -12.36 -14.98 -5.19
N ALA A 29 -12.38 -16.28 -5.47
CA ALA A 29 -11.24 -17.16 -5.21
C ALA A 29 -10.01 -16.76 -6.05
N LEU A 30 -10.23 -16.41 -7.33
CA LEU A 30 -9.17 -16.02 -8.27
C LEU A 30 -8.88 -14.50 -8.25
N PHE A 31 -9.90 -13.70 -7.92
CA PHE A 31 -9.81 -12.24 -7.90
C PHE A 31 -10.37 -11.71 -6.56
N PRO A 32 -9.66 -11.96 -5.45
CA PRO A 32 -10.14 -11.62 -4.12
C PRO A 32 -10.36 -10.12 -3.99
N LEU A 33 -11.34 -9.80 -3.16
CA LEU A 33 -11.67 -8.44 -2.78
C LEU A 33 -11.05 -8.15 -1.42
N TYR A 34 -10.31 -7.06 -1.35
CA TYR A 34 -9.65 -6.59 -0.15
C TYR A 34 -10.40 -5.38 0.39
N TYR A 35 -10.53 -5.29 1.70
CA TYR A 35 -11.12 -4.14 2.37
C TYR A 35 -10.15 -3.65 3.44
N LEU A 36 -9.97 -2.34 3.49
CA LEU A 36 -9.17 -1.66 4.49
C LEU A 36 -10.11 -0.85 5.39
N TYR A 37 -9.91 -0.99 6.69
CA TYR A 37 -10.68 -0.30 7.70
C TYR A 37 -9.74 0.38 8.68
N LEU A 38 -10.16 1.55 9.17
CA LEU A 38 -9.54 2.24 10.29
C LEU A 38 -10.01 1.60 11.59
N GLU A 39 -9.07 1.35 12.48
CA GLU A 39 -9.34 0.94 13.85
C GLU A 39 -9.62 2.18 14.70
N THR A 40 -10.76 2.17 15.37
CA THR A 40 -11.22 3.25 16.24
C THR A 40 -11.46 2.72 17.65
N SER A 41 -11.33 3.58 18.65
CA SER A 41 -11.47 3.23 20.06
C SER A 41 -12.88 2.78 20.45
N ASP A 42 -13.88 3.13 19.65
CA ASP A 42 -15.31 2.89 19.90
C ASP A 42 -15.80 1.54 19.33
N SER A 43 -14.89 0.64 18.93
CA SER A 43 -15.18 -0.63 18.26
C SER A 43 -15.89 -0.51 16.90
N LEU A 44 -16.20 0.71 16.44
CA LEU A 44 -16.86 0.98 15.17
C LEU A 44 -15.84 0.97 14.03
N GLN A 45 -15.70 -0.18 13.40
CA GLN A 45 -14.89 -0.37 12.20
C GLN A 45 -15.27 0.63 11.10
N ARG A 46 -14.39 1.61 10.80
CA ARG A 46 -14.64 2.59 9.74
C ARG A 46 -13.99 2.15 8.44
N PHE A 47 -14.82 1.81 7.45
CA PHE A 47 -14.35 1.47 6.11
C PHE A 47 -13.57 2.63 5.47
N LEU A 48 -12.44 2.31 4.84
CA LEU A 48 -11.59 3.26 4.13
C LEU A 48 -11.55 3.01 2.62
N LEU A 49 -11.15 1.81 2.22
CA LEU A 49 -10.83 1.48 0.83
C LEU A 49 -11.19 0.03 0.51
N ALA A 50 -11.60 -0.21 -0.73
CA ALA A 50 -11.73 -1.53 -1.32
C ALA A 50 -10.72 -1.70 -2.46
N GLY A 51 -10.18 -2.90 -2.60
CA GLY A 51 -9.18 -3.22 -3.61
C GLY A 51 -9.46 -4.55 -4.30
N ARG A 52 -9.41 -4.60 -5.64
CA ARG A 52 -9.61 -5.86 -6.38
C ARG A 52 -8.66 -6.00 -7.55
N LYS A 53 -8.10 -7.21 -7.72
CA LYS A 53 -7.35 -7.57 -8.93
C LYS A 53 -8.29 -7.60 -10.13
N ARG A 54 -7.94 -6.91 -11.20
CA ARG A 54 -8.70 -6.87 -12.44
C ARG A 54 -8.58 -8.18 -13.22
N ARG A 55 -9.68 -8.52 -13.88
CA ARG A 55 -9.70 -9.55 -14.93
C ARG A 55 -9.00 -9.03 -16.19
N ARG A 56 -8.57 -9.96 -17.04
CA ARG A 56 -8.07 -9.68 -18.41
C ARG A 56 -6.98 -8.60 -18.48
N SER A 57 -6.04 -8.64 -17.53
CA SER A 57 -4.86 -7.77 -17.53
C SER A 57 -3.61 -8.60 -17.78
N LYS A 58 -2.75 -8.17 -18.73
CA LYS A 58 -1.45 -8.82 -19.02
C LYS A 58 -0.47 -8.84 -17.83
N THR A 59 -0.71 -7.96 -16.86
CA THR A 59 0.10 -7.75 -15.65
C THR A 59 -0.83 -7.72 -14.45
N SER A 60 -0.30 -7.89 -13.24
CA SER A 60 -1.10 -7.69 -12.04
C SER A 60 -1.56 -6.24 -11.97
N ASN A 61 -2.86 -6.03 -11.90
CA ASN A 61 -3.48 -4.72 -11.98
C ASN A 61 -4.65 -4.68 -10.99
N TYR A 62 -4.58 -3.81 -10.00
CA TYR A 62 -5.57 -3.69 -8.94
C TYR A 62 -6.23 -2.32 -9.01
N LEU A 63 -7.55 -2.29 -8.91
CA LEU A 63 -8.31 -1.05 -8.72
C LEU A 63 -8.49 -0.81 -7.23
N ILE A 64 -8.42 0.46 -6.82
CA ILE A 64 -8.69 0.94 -5.47
C ILE A 64 -9.90 1.88 -5.54
N SER A 65 -10.89 1.64 -4.68
CA SER A 65 -12.15 2.37 -4.64
C SER A 65 -12.54 2.80 -3.22
N LEU A 66 -13.30 3.89 -3.11
CA LEU A 66 -13.98 4.33 -1.88
C LEU A 66 -15.31 3.63 -1.65
N ASP A 67 -15.73 2.77 -2.57
CA ASP A 67 -16.96 2.01 -2.45
C ASP A 67 -16.68 0.52 -2.75
N PRO A 68 -16.97 -0.38 -1.80
CA PRO A 68 -16.75 -1.81 -1.98
C PRO A 68 -17.63 -2.46 -3.07
N THR A 69 -18.75 -1.84 -3.42
CA THR A 69 -19.71 -2.30 -4.42
C THR A 69 -19.38 -1.76 -5.83
N HIS A 70 -18.67 -0.63 -5.92
CA HIS A 70 -18.31 0.01 -7.17
C HIS A 70 -16.79 -0.02 -7.45
N LEU A 71 -16.32 -1.11 -8.07
CA LEU A 71 -14.92 -1.33 -8.46
C LEU A 71 -14.72 -1.20 -9.99
N SER A 72 -15.04 -0.04 -10.53
CA SER A 72 -14.79 0.31 -11.93
C SER A 72 -13.75 1.42 -12.03
N ARG A 73 -13.02 1.48 -13.14
CA ARG A 73 -12.11 2.60 -13.42
C ARG A 73 -12.88 3.88 -13.76
N ASP A 74 -14.03 3.74 -14.38
CA ASP A 74 -14.82 4.85 -14.90
C ASP A 74 -15.94 5.26 -13.93
N GLY A 75 -15.89 4.78 -12.67
CA GLY A 75 -16.86 5.11 -11.63
C GLY A 75 -16.34 6.21 -10.70
N ASP A 76 -17.27 6.94 -10.08
CA ASP A 76 -16.97 8.12 -9.25
C ASP A 76 -16.16 7.80 -7.99
N TYR A 77 -16.17 6.54 -7.56
CA TYR A 77 -15.46 6.08 -6.36
C TYR A 77 -14.01 5.63 -6.64
N PHE A 78 -13.55 5.69 -7.90
CA PHE A 78 -12.20 5.28 -8.29
C PHE A 78 -11.14 6.28 -7.78
N VAL A 79 -10.26 5.81 -6.89
CA VAL A 79 -9.21 6.65 -6.29
C VAL A 79 -7.85 6.40 -6.91
N GLY A 80 -7.60 5.16 -7.36
CA GLY A 80 -6.28 4.82 -7.85
C GLY A 80 -6.10 3.37 -8.20
N LYS A 81 -4.87 3.04 -8.58
CA LYS A 81 -4.53 1.74 -9.18
C LYS A 81 -3.12 1.33 -8.82
N VAL A 82 -2.94 0.04 -8.54
CA VAL A 82 -1.63 -0.58 -8.41
C VAL A 82 -1.38 -1.46 -9.63
N ARG A 83 -0.26 -1.27 -10.34
CA ARG A 83 0.07 -2.07 -11.52
C ARG A 83 1.50 -2.59 -11.45
N SER A 84 1.68 -3.87 -11.75
CA SER A 84 2.98 -4.51 -11.83
C SER A 84 3.65 -4.34 -13.21
N ASN A 85 4.97 -4.50 -13.23
CA ASN A 85 5.70 -4.86 -14.44
C ASN A 85 5.39 -6.33 -14.85
N VAL A 86 5.93 -6.75 -15.99
CA VAL A 86 5.70 -8.08 -16.59
C VAL A 86 6.08 -9.20 -15.61
N PHE A 87 7.22 -9.07 -14.94
CA PHE A 87 7.74 -10.09 -14.02
C PHE A 87 7.24 -9.95 -12.58
N SER A 88 6.34 -9.00 -12.30
CA SER A 88 5.83 -8.73 -10.95
C SER A 88 6.90 -8.42 -9.90
N THR A 89 8.02 -7.84 -10.32
CA THR A 89 9.14 -7.42 -9.45
C THR A 89 9.11 -5.93 -9.10
N LYS A 90 8.32 -5.14 -9.84
CA LYS A 90 8.00 -3.74 -9.53
C LYS A 90 6.50 -3.50 -9.62
N PHE A 91 5.95 -2.80 -8.64
CA PHE A 91 4.57 -2.31 -8.61
C PHE A 91 4.56 -0.80 -8.51
N THR A 92 3.83 -0.12 -9.38
CA THR A 92 3.63 1.33 -9.33
C THR A 92 2.20 1.64 -8.88
N ILE A 93 2.07 2.60 -7.97
CA ILE A 93 0.80 3.10 -7.45
C ILE A 93 0.50 4.41 -8.19
N PHE A 94 -0.68 4.48 -8.81
CA PHE A 94 -1.17 5.66 -9.51
C PHE A 94 -2.43 6.18 -8.83
N ASP A 95 -2.65 7.48 -8.93
CA ASP A 95 -3.95 8.09 -8.63
C ASP A 95 -4.97 7.82 -9.75
N ASN A 96 -6.12 8.50 -9.68
CA ASN A 96 -7.24 8.36 -10.61
C ASN A 96 -7.11 9.13 -11.93
N GLY A 97 -5.97 9.78 -12.21
CA GLY A 97 -5.80 10.53 -13.44
C GLY A 97 -5.73 9.67 -14.71
N VAL A 98 -5.67 10.36 -15.85
CA VAL A 98 -5.61 9.76 -17.18
C VAL A 98 -4.21 9.22 -17.48
N ASN A 99 -4.13 8.11 -18.24
CA ASN A 99 -2.85 7.63 -18.76
C ASN A 99 -2.35 8.60 -19.84
N PRO A 100 -1.11 9.12 -19.78
CA PRO A 100 -0.59 10.00 -20.83
C PRO A 100 -0.66 9.37 -22.23
N ASP A 101 -0.38 8.06 -22.37
CA ASP A 101 -0.51 7.38 -23.67
C ASP A 101 -1.96 7.28 -24.20
N ARG A 102 -2.95 7.70 -23.42
CA ARG A 102 -4.37 7.76 -23.81
C ARG A 102 -4.93 9.18 -23.72
N GLU A 103 -4.08 10.18 -23.53
CA GLU A 103 -4.48 11.58 -23.42
C GLU A 103 -5.23 12.04 -24.68
N HIS A 104 -4.73 11.66 -25.86
CA HIS A 104 -5.35 11.95 -27.16
C HIS A 104 -6.76 11.35 -27.36
N LEU A 105 -7.19 10.42 -26.50
CA LEU A 105 -8.51 9.78 -26.57
C LEU A 105 -9.54 10.44 -25.64
N ILE A 106 -9.14 11.44 -24.84
CA ILE A 106 -9.96 12.05 -23.79
C ILE A 106 -9.92 13.59 -23.97
N ARG A 107 -10.96 14.28 -23.50
CA ARG A 107 -11.06 15.76 -23.54
C ARG A 107 -9.74 16.40 -23.07
N ASN A 108 -9.24 17.39 -23.83
CA ASN A 108 -8.00 18.16 -23.58
C ASN A 108 -7.90 18.87 -22.21
N THR A 109 -8.86 18.64 -21.30
CA THR A 109 -8.93 19.17 -19.94
C THR A 109 -8.69 18.11 -18.86
N ALA A 110 -8.46 16.85 -19.23
CA ALA A 110 -8.35 15.77 -18.27
C ALA A 110 -6.98 15.74 -17.56
N ARG A 111 -7.00 15.64 -16.23
CA ARG A 111 -5.79 15.58 -15.41
C ARG A 111 -4.99 14.30 -15.67
N ILE A 112 -3.70 14.45 -15.99
CA ILE A 112 -2.77 13.32 -16.13
C ILE A 112 -2.51 12.67 -14.77
N ARG A 113 -2.45 11.33 -14.77
CA ARG A 113 -2.21 10.56 -13.55
C ARG A 113 -0.83 10.84 -12.98
N ARG A 114 -0.74 10.81 -11.66
CA ARG A 114 0.51 10.91 -10.92
C ARG A 114 0.93 9.53 -10.40
N GLU A 115 2.23 9.31 -10.30
CA GLU A 115 2.80 8.19 -9.55
C GLU A 115 2.85 8.58 -8.07
N LEU A 116 2.10 7.87 -7.22
CA LEU A 116 2.05 8.11 -5.77
C LEU A 116 3.16 7.35 -5.02
N GLY A 117 3.72 6.31 -5.65
CA GLY A 117 4.80 5.52 -5.09
C GLY A 117 5.08 4.27 -5.91
N ALA A 118 6.17 3.58 -5.58
CA ALA A 118 6.53 2.30 -6.18
C ALA A 118 7.10 1.34 -5.14
N VAL A 119 6.79 0.06 -5.30
CA VAL A 119 7.35 -1.05 -4.53
C VAL A 119 8.21 -1.87 -5.48
N CYS A 120 9.49 -2.06 -5.16
CA CYS A 120 10.37 -2.95 -5.89
C CYS A 120 10.91 -4.05 -4.99
N TYR A 121 10.85 -5.27 -5.51
CA TYR A 121 11.40 -6.46 -4.88
C TYR A 121 12.84 -6.75 -5.33
N GLU A 122 13.25 -6.19 -6.47
CA GLU A 122 14.65 -6.20 -6.92
C GLU A 122 15.38 -4.98 -6.37
N GLN A 123 16.44 -5.21 -5.57
CA GLN A 123 17.26 -4.16 -4.96
C GLN A 123 17.89 -3.21 -6.00
N GLU A 124 18.26 -3.72 -7.17
CA GLU A 124 19.03 -2.94 -8.15
C GLU A 124 18.17 -1.87 -8.86
N SER A 125 16.93 -2.16 -9.24
CA SER A 125 16.18 -1.27 -10.17
C SER A 125 15.80 0.12 -9.62
N LEU A 126 15.48 0.24 -8.32
CA LEU A 126 15.22 1.54 -7.66
C LEU A 126 16.49 2.18 -7.16
N LEU A 127 17.41 1.38 -6.62
CA LEU A 127 18.70 1.86 -6.14
C LEU A 127 19.48 2.52 -7.29
N SER A 128 19.47 1.93 -8.49
CA SER A 128 20.09 2.53 -9.68
C SER A 128 19.43 3.84 -10.13
N ARG A 129 18.14 4.06 -9.89
CA ARG A 129 17.47 5.34 -10.20
C ARG A 129 17.77 6.40 -9.14
N TYR A 130 17.74 6.00 -7.87
CA TYR A 130 18.11 6.84 -6.74
C TYR A 130 19.59 7.28 -6.79
N GLN A 131 20.48 6.37 -7.19
CA GLN A 131 21.91 6.63 -7.37
C GLN A 131 22.21 7.55 -8.56
N ARG A 132 21.33 7.57 -9.58
CA ARG A 132 21.43 8.48 -10.74
C ARG A 132 21.09 9.95 -10.44
N GLY A 133 20.87 10.30 -9.18
CA GLY A 133 20.72 11.70 -8.73
C GLY A 133 19.32 12.28 -8.85
N ASP A 134 18.35 11.50 -9.37
CA ASP A 134 16.94 11.89 -9.46
C ASP A 134 16.24 11.73 -8.09
N LYS A 135 16.71 12.51 -7.10
CA LYS A 135 16.28 12.44 -5.70
C LYS A 135 15.21 13.48 -5.35
N GLN A 136 14.88 14.39 -6.26
CA GLN A 136 13.95 15.48 -5.96
C GLN A 136 12.53 14.94 -5.74
N GLY A 137 12.02 15.14 -4.52
CA GLY A 137 10.66 14.75 -4.15
C GLY A 137 10.44 13.26 -3.87
N LEU A 138 11.49 12.43 -3.81
CA LEU A 138 11.37 11.00 -3.53
C LEU A 138 11.86 10.65 -2.11
N LEU A 139 11.06 9.88 -1.38
CA LEU A 139 11.43 9.26 -0.10
C LEU A 139 11.66 7.75 -0.32
N LEU A 140 12.89 7.29 -0.06
CA LEU A 140 13.24 5.88 -0.17
C LEU A 140 13.08 5.19 1.18
N LEU A 141 12.20 4.21 1.24
CA LEU A 141 11.98 3.37 2.41
C LEU A 141 12.43 1.93 2.13
N HIS A 142 12.77 1.18 3.17
CA HIS A 142 13.17 -0.23 3.04
C HIS A 142 12.44 -1.12 4.03
N ASN A 143 12.38 -2.42 3.72
CA ASN A 143 11.92 -3.41 4.68
C ASN A 143 12.96 -3.57 5.80
N LYS A 144 12.53 -3.40 7.05
CA LYS A 144 13.37 -3.59 8.23
C LYS A 144 13.85 -5.03 8.29
N THR A 145 15.16 -5.21 8.42
CA THR A 145 15.77 -6.51 8.66
C THR A 145 15.38 -7.03 10.05
N PRO A 146 14.94 -8.29 10.19
CA PRO A 146 14.68 -8.91 11.49
C PRO A 146 15.89 -8.81 12.43
N SER A 147 15.63 -8.64 13.71
CA SER A 147 16.66 -8.70 14.77
C SER A 147 16.72 -10.10 15.37
N TRP A 148 17.91 -10.52 15.81
CA TRP A 148 18.07 -11.76 16.56
C TRP A 148 17.44 -11.63 17.95
N ASP A 149 16.46 -12.48 18.24
CA ASP A 149 15.89 -12.67 19.56
C ASP A 149 16.69 -13.76 20.29
N LYS A 150 17.44 -13.35 21.32
CA LYS A 150 18.30 -14.25 22.10
C LYS A 150 17.49 -15.22 22.98
N GLU A 151 16.31 -14.82 23.42
CA GLU A 151 15.49 -15.62 24.33
C GLU A 151 14.85 -16.80 23.60
N ASN A 152 14.37 -16.55 22.38
CA ASN A 152 13.72 -17.57 21.55
C ASN A 152 14.63 -18.19 20.49
N GLY A 153 15.84 -17.64 20.28
CA GLY A 153 16.81 -18.15 19.30
C GLY A 153 16.36 -17.99 17.85
N VAL A 154 15.61 -16.94 17.53
CA VAL A 154 15.02 -16.72 16.20
C VAL A 154 15.22 -15.29 15.71
N TYR A 155 15.30 -15.12 14.38
CA TYR A 155 15.22 -13.79 13.77
C TYR A 155 13.76 -13.35 13.69
N THR A 156 13.42 -12.24 14.34
CA THR A 156 12.03 -11.75 14.39
C THR A 156 11.94 -10.24 14.24
N LEU A 157 10.74 -9.77 13.90
CA LEU A 157 10.36 -8.37 13.95
C LEU A 157 9.34 -8.20 15.08
N ASN A 158 9.54 -7.18 15.91
CA ASN A 158 8.57 -6.87 16.97
C ASN A 158 7.38 -6.11 16.38
N PHE A 159 6.22 -6.76 16.33
CA PHE A 159 4.96 -6.17 15.86
C PHE A 159 4.04 -5.73 17.01
N HIS A 160 4.49 -5.76 18.27
CA HIS A 160 3.74 -5.29 19.45
C HIS A 160 2.31 -5.87 19.52
N GLY A 161 2.20 -7.18 19.30
CA GLY A 161 0.90 -7.89 19.31
C GLY A 161 0.00 -7.65 18.09
N ARG A 162 0.36 -6.75 17.15
CA ARG A 162 -0.40 -6.49 15.91
C ARG A 162 -0.37 -7.67 14.95
N VAL A 163 0.67 -8.50 15.01
CA VAL A 163 0.83 -9.69 14.16
C VAL A 163 0.92 -10.92 15.06
N THR A 164 0.05 -11.89 14.80
CA THR A 164 -0.07 -13.10 15.64
C THR A 164 0.23 -14.39 14.89
N ARG A 165 0.44 -14.33 13.57
CA ARG A 165 0.73 -15.49 12.72
C ARG A 165 1.94 -15.22 11.86
N ALA A 166 2.87 -16.18 11.81
CA ALA A 166 4.03 -16.12 10.93
C ALA A 166 3.60 -16.09 9.45
N SER A 167 4.18 -15.17 8.68
CA SER A 167 3.95 -15.03 7.25
C SER A 167 5.07 -14.23 6.59
N VAL A 168 5.41 -14.55 5.34
CA VAL A 168 6.27 -13.71 4.48
C VAL A 168 5.67 -12.32 4.19
N LYS A 169 4.40 -12.11 4.53
CA LYS A 169 3.68 -10.84 4.42
C LYS A 169 3.86 -9.94 5.64
N ASN A 170 4.57 -10.42 6.67
CA ASN A 170 4.87 -9.65 7.86
C ASN A 170 6.15 -8.86 7.60
N PHE A 171 6.03 -7.56 7.39
CA PHE A 171 7.15 -6.67 7.13
C PHE A 171 6.93 -5.33 7.83
N GLN A 172 8.02 -4.60 8.04
CA GLN A 172 7.99 -3.22 8.56
C GLN A 172 8.74 -2.34 7.58
N ILE A 173 8.11 -1.28 7.08
CA ILE A 173 8.75 -0.33 6.18
C ILE A 173 9.32 0.81 7.01
N VAL A 174 10.60 1.11 6.85
CA VAL A 174 11.31 2.13 7.63
C VAL A 174 12.13 3.08 6.75
N ASP A 175 12.28 4.32 7.21
CA ASP A 175 13.24 5.27 6.64
C ASP A 175 14.64 4.96 7.20
N PRO A 176 15.65 4.69 6.36
CA PRO A 176 17.02 4.45 6.82
C PRO A 176 17.64 5.60 7.63
N LYS A 177 17.17 6.84 7.43
CA LYS A 177 17.66 8.00 8.18
C LYS A 177 16.97 8.19 9.54
N HIS A 178 15.77 7.64 9.71
CA HIS A 178 14.93 7.86 10.89
C HIS A 178 14.43 6.54 11.49
N ARG A 179 15.36 5.59 11.68
CA ARG A 179 15.07 4.22 12.13
C ARG A 179 14.34 4.14 13.48
N GLU A 180 14.59 5.10 14.36
CA GLU A 180 14.09 5.11 15.75
C GLU A 180 12.67 5.67 15.90
N LEU A 181 12.23 6.53 14.97
CA LEU A 181 10.89 7.14 15.02
C LEU A 181 9.79 6.09 14.85
N LEU A 182 10.04 5.00 14.12
CA LEU A 182 9.04 3.96 13.93
C LEU A 182 8.98 2.99 15.12
N GLU A 183 10.09 2.74 15.83
CA GLU A 183 10.14 1.84 16.98
C GLU A 183 9.46 2.43 18.23
N THR A 184 9.72 3.70 18.52
CA THR A 184 8.99 4.44 19.58
C THR A 184 7.50 4.57 19.27
N SER A 185 7.18 4.72 17.98
CA SER A 185 5.81 4.77 17.50
C SER A 185 5.13 3.39 17.44
N LEU A 186 5.86 2.27 17.53
CA LEU A 186 5.29 0.93 17.63
C LEU A 186 5.18 0.48 19.10
N ALA A 187 6.03 1.02 19.98
CA ALA A 187 5.93 0.90 21.45
C ALA A 187 4.88 1.84 22.07
N GLY A 188 4.49 2.91 21.37
CA GLY A 188 3.31 3.74 21.64
C GLY A 188 2.30 3.67 20.48
N PRO A 189 1.17 4.38 20.51
CA PRO A 189 0.16 4.35 19.45
C PRO A 189 0.55 5.24 18.26
N GLY A 190 1.79 5.17 17.73
CA GLY A 190 2.36 6.11 16.72
C GLY A 190 2.72 5.65 15.26
N GLY A 191 2.87 4.37 14.91
CA GLY A 191 3.41 3.87 13.62
C GLY A 191 2.45 3.10 12.68
N VAL A 192 2.40 3.44 11.39
CA VAL A 192 1.45 2.80 10.44
C VAL A 192 1.75 1.30 10.28
N GLY A 193 0.97 0.48 11.00
CA GLY A 193 0.99 -0.97 10.91
C GLY A 193 -0.34 -1.46 10.35
N VAL A 194 -0.33 -1.94 9.10
CA VAL A 194 -1.47 -2.68 8.55
C VAL A 194 -1.38 -4.11 9.08
N ARG A 195 -2.36 -4.51 9.90
CA ARG A 195 -2.55 -5.92 10.24
C ARG A 195 -3.21 -6.61 9.05
N VAL A 196 -2.50 -7.56 8.44
CA VAL A 196 -3.01 -8.46 7.36
C VAL A 196 -3.48 -9.78 7.96
#